data_AF-A0A554L0S0-F1
#
_entry.id   AF-A0A554L0S0-F1
#
_cell.length_a   1.000
_cell.length_b   1.000
_cell.length_c   1.000
_cell.angle_alpha   90.00
_cell.angle_beta   90.00
_cell.angle_gamma   90.00
#
_symmetry.space_group_name_H-M   'P 1'
#
loop_
_entity.id
_entity.type
_entity.pdbx_description
1 polymer ?
#
loop_
_entity_poly.entity_id
_entity_poly.type
_entity_poly.pdbx_seq_one_letter_code
_entity_poly.pdbx_strand_id
1 'polypeptide(L)' 'MDAYVTPTFRGRGIFTSLHSRAEEYLLRAEPIKLIRITVLSNNAEAVHAYKKAGYEPEELIMVKKVV' A
#
# COMPACT_ATOMS: atom_id res chain seq x y z
N MET A 1 7.37 2.30 2.75
CA MET A 1 6.52 3.25 3.49
C MET A 1 5.47 2.43 4.20
N ASP A 2 5.33 2.62 5.51
CA ASP A 2 4.28 1.95 6.28
C ASP A 2 3.06 2.85 6.39
N ALA A 3 1.88 2.27 6.21
CA ALA A 3 0.61 2.97 6.34
C ALA A 3 -0.32 2.16 7.23
N TYR A 4 -0.86 2.79 8.27
CA TYR A 4 -1.73 2.14 9.23
C TYR A 4 -2.87 3.06 9.64
N VAL A 5 -4.07 2.50 9.66
CA VAL A 5 -5.25 3.12 10.26
C VAL A 5 -5.68 2.24 11.42
N THR A 6 -5.76 2.83 12.61
CA THR A 6 -6.24 2.12 13.81
C THR A 6 -7.63 1.51 13.55
N PRO A 7 -7.92 0.30 14.06
CA PRO A 7 -9.16 -0.43 13.76
C PRO A 7 -10.44 0.40 13.92
N THR A 8 -10.50 1.24 14.94
CA THR A 8 -11.67 2.09 15.25
C THR A 8 -12.02 3.11 14.16
N PHE A 9 -11.06 3.44 13.28
CA PHE A 9 -11.22 4.41 12.20
C PHE A 9 -11.19 3.78 10.79
N ARG A 10 -11.12 2.45 10.67
CA ARG A 10 -11.17 1.76 9.37
C ARG A 10 -12.54 1.87 8.71
N GLY A 11 -12.59 1.61 7.40
CA GLY A 11 -13.81 1.69 6.60
C GLY A 11 -14.30 3.12 6.31
N ARG A 12 -13.57 4.14 6.76
CA ARG A 12 -13.94 5.57 6.60
C ARG A 12 -13.19 6.29 5.47
N GLY A 13 -12.46 5.56 4.63
CA GLY A 13 -11.67 6.13 3.54
C GLY A 13 -10.38 6.85 3.96
N ILE A 14 -10.04 6.88 5.25
CA ILE A 14 -8.87 7.61 5.78
C ILE A 14 -7.56 7.16 5.12
N PHE A 15 -7.36 5.86 4.93
CA PHE A 15 -6.18 5.33 4.23
C PHE A 15 -6.07 5.94 2.82
N THR A 16 -7.15 5.91 2.05
CA THR A 16 -7.18 6.45 0.68
C THR A 16 -6.84 7.93 0.69
N SER A 17 -7.45 8.73 1.57
CA SER A 17 -7.16 10.16 1.66
C SER A 17 -5.71 10.46 2.03
N LEU A 18 -5.15 9.75 3.02
CA LEU A 18 -3.75 9.90 3.42
C LEU A 18 -2.80 9.47 2.29
N HIS A 19 -3.12 8.36 1.63
CA HIS A 19 -2.29 7.81 0.57
C HIS A 19 -2.23 8.73 -0.64
N SER A 20 -3.38 9.21 -1.13
CA SER A 20 -3.43 10.17 -2.24
C SER A 20 -2.67 11.45 -1.91
N ARG A 21 -2.77 11.94 -0.66
CA ARG A 21 -2.03 13.13 -0.24
C ARG A 21 -0.51 12.90 -0.21
N ALA A 22 -0.08 11.71 0.21
CA ALA A 22 1.33 11.33 0.17
C ALA A 22 1.84 11.24 -1.28
N GLU A 23 1.07 10.65 -2.19
CA GLU A 23 1.43 10.58 -3.61
C GLU A 23 1.53 11.98 -4.24
N GLU A 24 0.56 12.85 -3.99
CA GLU A 24 0.62 14.25 -4.45
C GLU A 24 1.85 15.00 -3.94
N TYR A 25 2.27 14.74 -2.70
CA TYR A 25 3.47 15.36 -2.14
C TYR A 25 4.73 14.84 -2.85
N LEU A 26 4.81 13.53 -3.04
CA LEU A 26 5.92 12.85 -3.73
C LEU A 26 6.07 13.34 -5.16
N LEU A 27 4.97 13.45 -5.91
CA LEU A 27 4.96 13.91 -7.30
C LEU A 27 5.38 15.38 -7.46
N ARG A 28 5.28 16.21 -6.40
CA ARG A 28 5.70 17.62 -6.43
C ARG A 28 7.17 17.82 -6.08
N ALA A 29 7.76 16.91 -5.29
CA ALA A 29 9.10 17.09 -4.75
C ALA A 29 10.18 16.84 -5.82
N GLU A 30 10.02 15.80 -6.65
CA GLU A 30 10.98 15.38 -7.67
C GLU A 30 10.26 14.60 -8.80
N PRO A 31 10.89 14.38 -9.98
CA PRO A 31 10.33 13.52 -11.03
C PRO A 31 10.39 12.04 -10.62
N ILE A 32 9.61 11.66 -9.61
CA ILE A 32 9.47 10.28 -9.17
C ILE A 32 8.77 9.49 -10.28
N LYS A 33 9.43 8.43 -10.74
CA LYS A 33 8.95 7.58 -11.84
C LYS A 33 8.29 6.29 -11.35
N LEU A 34 8.51 5.90 -10.09
CA LEU A 34 8.05 4.63 -9.53
C LEU A 34 7.86 4.74 -8.01
N ILE A 35 6.77 4.16 -7.51
CA ILE A 35 6.54 3.93 -6.08
C ILE A 35 6.40 2.42 -5.87
N ARG A 36 7.29 1.84 -5.05
CA ARG A 36 7.22 0.42 -4.66
C ARG A 36 6.81 0.29 -3.19
N ILE A 37 5.98 -0.71 -2.91
CA ILE A 37 5.52 -1.08 -1.57
C ILE A 37 5.61 -2.60 -1.40
N THR A 38 5.71 -3.04 -0.15
CA THR A 38 5.61 -4.45 0.20
C THR A 38 4.35 -4.67 1.02
N VAL A 39 3.54 -5.65 0.64
CA VAL A 39 2.33 -6.03 1.36
C VAL A 39 2.41 -7.52 1.68
N LEU A 40 2.15 -7.89 2.93
CA LEU A 40 2.09 -9.29 3.33
C LEU A 40 0.94 -10.00 2.59
N SER A 41 1.21 -11.20 2.07
CA SER A 41 0.26 -11.96 1.26
C SER A 41 -1.03 -12.33 1.98
N ASN A 42 -1.00 -12.43 3.31
CA ASN A 42 -2.17 -12.69 4.15
C ASN A 42 -2.97 -11.43 4.54
N ASN A 43 -2.53 -10.24 4.13
CA ASN A 43 -3.21 -8.99 4.43
C ASN A 43 -4.14 -8.56 3.29
N ALA A 44 -5.27 -9.26 3.16
CA ALA A 44 -6.23 -9.04 2.08
C ALA A 44 -6.78 -7.59 2.03
N GLU A 45 -6.99 -6.96 3.19
CA GLU A 45 -7.45 -5.57 3.27
C GLU A 45 -6.45 -4.60 2.65
N ALA A 46 -5.16 -4.74 3.00
CA ALA A 46 -4.11 -3.88 2.44
C ALA A 46 -3.92 -4.13 0.93
N VAL A 47 -3.92 -5.40 0.50
CA VAL A 47 -3.84 -5.75 -0.93
C VAL A 47 -4.97 -5.08 -1.71
N HIS A 48 -6.21 -5.15 -1.19
CA HIS A 48 -7.36 -4.51 -1.82
C HIS A 48 -7.21 -2.98 -1.86
N ALA A 49 -6.78 -2.37 -0.75
CA ALA A 49 -6.61 -0.92 -0.65
C ALA A 49 -5.56 -0.38 -1.64
N TYR A 50 -4.41 -1.05 -1.79
CA TYR A 50 -3.38 -0.65 -2.73
C TYR A 50 -3.75 -0.92 -4.19
N LYS A 51 -4.44 -2.04 -4.49
CA LYS A 51 -5.01 -2.25 -5.83
C LYS A 51 -5.97 -1.13 -6.22
N LYS A 52 -6.83 -0.69 -5.29
CA LYS A 52 -7.74 0.44 -5.51
C LYS A 52 -7.00 1.76 -5.72
N ALA A 53 -5.81 1.92 -5.15
CA ALA A 53 -4.95 3.08 -5.36
C ALA A 53 -4.12 3.02 -6.66
N GLY A 54 -4.25 1.95 -7.46
CA GLY A 54 -3.58 1.82 -8.76
C GLY A 54 -2.26 1.06 -8.72
N TYR A 55 -1.91 0.42 -7.60
CA TYR A 55 -0.72 -0.44 -7.53
C TYR A 55 -0.99 -1.77 -8.22
N GLU A 56 -0.01 -2.22 -8.99
CA GLU A 56 0.00 -3.54 -9.60
C GLU A 56 1.01 -4.45 -8.87
N PRO A 57 0.74 -5.78 -8.78
CA PRO A 57 1.72 -6.71 -8.26
C PRO A 57 2.98 -6.73 -9.14
N GLU A 58 4.15 -6.52 -8.53
CA GLU A 58 5.45 -6.56 -9.23
C GLU A 58 6.17 -7.90 -9.01
N GLU A 59 6.16 -8.42 -7.78
CA GLU A 59 6.89 -9.63 -7.39
C GLU A 59 6.07 -10.54 -6.46
N LEU A 60 6.40 -11.83 -6.46
CA LEU A 60 5.85 -12.83 -5.54
C LEU A 60 6.97 -13.39 -4.67
N ILE A 61 6.93 -13.08 -3.37
CA ILE A 61 7.87 -13.62 -2.38
C ILE A 61 7.22 -14.86 -1.73
N MET A 62 7.85 -16.02 -1.87
CA MET A 62 7.34 -17.30 -1.37
C MET A 62 8.24 -17.88 -0.29
N VAL A 63 7.63 -18.46 0.75
CA VAL A 63 8.34 -19.14 1.83
C VAL A 63 7.77 -20.55 1.97
N LYS A 64 8.65 -21.55 1.98
CA LYS A 64 8.31 -22.95 2.30
C LYS A 64 9.00 -23.34 3.60
N LYS A 65 8.22 -23.79 4.58
CA LYS A 65 8.78 -24.43 5.77
C LYS A 65 9.24 -25.84 5.39
N VAL A 66 10.53 -26.11 5.51
CA VAL A 66 11.09 -27.46 5.37
C VAL A 66 11.15 -28.03 6.79
N VAL A 67 10.17 -28.85 7.13
CA VAL A 67 10.21 -29.74 8.29
C VAL A 67 10.73 -31.09 7.84
#